data_AF-A0A6B2LI67-F1
#
_entry.id   AF-A0A6B2LI67-F1
#
_cell.length_a   1.000
_cell.length_b   1.000
_cell.length_c   1.000
_cell.angle_alpha   90.00
_cell.angle_beta   90.00
_cell.angle_gamma   90.00
#
_symmetry.space_group_name_H-M   'P 1'
#
loop_
_entity.id
_entity.type
_entity.pdbx_description
1 polymer ?
#
loop_
_entity_poly.entity_id
_entity_poly.type
_entity_poly.pdbx_seq_one_letter_code
_entity_poly.pdbx_strand_id
1 'polypeptide(L)'
;MSKHGGYLTPKAIANRMKAKGLQKLRWYCQMCKKQCRDENGFKCHKATEGHQRMMKIFRENRGSILDKFSKEFEKGFMDLVRRRWRSKRVFANKVYNEYISDRHHLHMNATIWSSLAGFVKHLGRTKQCEVDETEKGWYIKYIDKDADALAEKDSLKKKEKMELDEELRVRKRIEKIISENESNPEKAASTEPTELKRGDEEEKIVFKLG
;
A
#
# COMPACT_ATOMS: atom_id res chain seq x y z
N MET A 1 23.58 7.91 -42.76
CA MET A 1 22.94 6.58 -42.95
C MET A 1 22.32 6.13 -41.63
N SER A 2 21.00 6.16 -41.56
CA SER A 2 20.18 5.91 -40.36
C SER A 2 20.39 4.51 -39.79
N LYS A 3 20.95 4.41 -38.58
CA LYS A 3 21.11 3.13 -37.84
C LYS A 3 19.83 2.77 -37.05
N HIS A 4 18.68 2.76 -37.72
CA HIS A 4 17.45 2.20 -37.16
C HIS A 4 17.26 0.78 -37.71
N GLY A 5 17.98 -0.19 -37.13
CA GLY A 5 17.88 -1.59 -37.58
C GLY A 5 18.33 -2.65 -36.58
N GLY A 6 18.83 -2.27 -35.40
CA GLY A 6 19.39 -3.23 -34.44
C GLY A 6 18.36 -3.91 -33.53
N TYR A 7 17.16 -3.34 -33.38
CA TYR A 7 16.21 -3.78 -32.35
C TYR A 7 15.58 -5.14 -32.66
N LEU A 8 15.12 -5.37 -33.89
CA LEU A 8 14.37 -6.58 -34.28
C LEU A 8 15.24 -7.70 -34.86
N THR A 9 16.58 -7.57 -34.81
CA THR A 9 17.44 -8.65 -35.33
C THR A 9 17.27 -9.93 -34.50
N PRO A 10 17.31 -11.13 -35.11
CA PRO A 10 17.26 -12.39 -34.38
C PRO A 10 18.32 -12.48 -33.27
N LYS A 11 19.49 -11.89 -33.50
CA LYS A 11 20.57 -11.78 -32.50
C LYS A 11 20.20 -10.86 -31.32
N ALA A 12 19.61 -9.69 -31.58
CA ALA A 12 19.15 -8.78 -30.52
C ALA A 12 17.95 -9.35 -29.75
N ILE A 13 17.06 -10.08 -30.42
CA ILE A 13 15.93 -10.77 -29.80
C ILE A 13 16.43 -11.93 -28.94
N ALA A 14 17.32 -12.79 -29.46
CA ALA A 14 17.92 -13.89 -28.71
C ALA A 14 18.71 -13.39 -27.48
N ASN A 15 19.45 -12.28 -27.62
CA ASN A 15 20.16 -11.66 -26.50
C ASN A 15 19.18 -11.09 -25.47
N ARG A 16 18.06 -10.48 -25.88
CA ARG A 16 17.01 -10.02 -24.96
C ARG A 16 16.32 -11.19 -24.26
N MET A 17 15.97 -12.26 -24.98
CA MET A 17 15.37 -13.47 -24.40
C MET A 17 16.32 -14.13 -23.38
N LYS A 18 17.61 -14.26 -23.71
CA LYS A 18 18.65 -14.75 -22.77
C LYS A 18 18.87 -13.80 -21.59
N ALA A 19 18.61 -12.50 -21.75
CA ALA A 19 18.67 -11.50 -20.69
C ALA A 19 17.38 -11.34 -19.87
N LYS A 20 16.27 -11.99 -20.29
CA LYS A 20 15.01 -12.09 -19.55
C LYS A 20 14.98 -13.27 -18.56
N GLY A 21 15.86 -14.26 -18.74
CA GLY A 21 16.04 -15.35 -17.78
C GLY A 21 16.54 -14.81 -16.43
N LEU A 22 16.25 -15.54 -15.34
CA LEU A 22 16.53 -15.19 -13.95
C LEU A 22 18.05 -15.02 -13.69
N GLN A 23 18.63 -13.92 -14.17
CA GLN A 23 20.03 -13.58 -13.98
C GLN A 23 20.20 -13.17 -12.52
N LYS A 24 21.10 -13.87 -11.81
CA LYS A 24 21.39 -13.57 -10.41
C LYS A 24 21.90 -12.12 -10.31
N LEU A 25 21.25 -11.35 -9.44
CA LEU A 25 21.61 -9.96 -9.13
C LEU A 25 23.06 -9.79 -8.66
N ARG A 26 23.70 -10.88 -8.23
CA ARG A 26 25.13 -10.95 -7.87
C ARG A 26 26.05 -10.36 -8.93
N TRP A 27 25.69 -10.41 -10.21
CA TRP A 27 26.52 -9.94 -11.32
C TRP A 27 26.08 -8.59 -11.91
N TYR A 28 25.33 -7.78 -11.17
CA TYR A 28 24.91 -6.44 -11.58
C TYR A 28 25.89 -5.36 -11.07
N CYS A 29 26.30 -4.43 -11.93
CA CYS A 29 27.05 -3.25 -11.53
C CYS A 29 26.13 -2.03 -11.44
N GLN A 30 25.93 -1.49 -10.23
CA GLN A 30 25.11 -0.29 -10.04
C GLN A 30 25.73 0.96 -10.67
N MET A 31 27.06 1.12 -10.52
CA MET A 31 27.78 2.29 -11.04
C MET A 31 27.66 2.42 -12.56
N CYS A 32 27.68 1.28 -13.26
CA CYS A 32 27.59 1.23 -14.72
C CYS A 32 26.18 0.89 -15.23
N LYS A 33 25.20 0.70 -14.32
CA LYS A 33 23.85 0.19 -14.61
C LYS A 33 23.85 -1.00 -15.58
N LYS A 34 24.77 -1.95 -15.34
CA LYS A 34 25.08 -3.03 -16.29
C LYS A 34 24.92 -4.39 -15.62
N GLN A 35 24.00 -5.20 -16.16
CA GLN A 35 23.87 -6.61 -15.81
C GLN A 35 24.90 -7.45 -16.57
N CYS A 36 25.79 -8.13 -15.85
CA CYS A 36 26.68 -9.14 -16.41
C CYS A 36 26.03 -10.53 -16.31
N ARG A 37 26.41 -11.42 -17.23
CA ARG A 37 25.76 -12.74 -17.38
C ARG A 37 26.26 -13.74 -16.34
N ASP A 38 27.55 -13.71 -16.05
CA ASP A 38 28.27 -14.66 -15.20
C ASP A 38 29.41 -13.95 -14.45
N GLU A 39 30.10 -14.73 -13.61
CA GLU A 39 31.23 -14.25 -12.82
C GLU A 39 32.35 -13.71 -13.71
N ASN A 40 32.66 -14.41 -14.81
CA ASN A 40 33.74 -14.01 -15.71
C ASN A 40 33.42 -12.71 -16.44
N GLY A 41 32.19 -12.55 -16.94
CA GLY A 41 31.71 -11.31 -17.53
C GLY A 41 31.74 -10.14 -16.54
N PHE A 42 31.46 -10.39 -15.26
CA PHE A 42 31.59 -9.35 -14.23
C PHE A 42 33.05 -9.01 -13.92
N LYS A 43 33.96 -10.00 -13.89
CA LYS A 43 35.41 -9.77 -13.76
C LYS A 43 35.95 -8.92 -14.92
N CYS A 44 35.63 -9.29 -16.16
CA CYS A 44 36.00 -8.51 -17.34
C CYS A 44 35.40 -7.10 -17.30
N HIS A 45 34.15 -6.96 -16.86
CA HIS A 45 33.53 -5.63 -16.71
C HIS A 45 34.29 -4.73 -15.73
N LYS A 46 34.72 -5.26 -14.58
CA LYS A 46 35.49 -4.49 -13.59
C LYS A 46 36.87 -4.05 -14.13
N ALA A 47 37.44 -4.82 -15.05
CA ALA A 47 38.72 -4.52 -15.68
C ALA A 47 38.62 -3.45 -16.78
N THR A 48 37.42 -3.08 -17.26
CA THR A 48 37.31 -2.10 -18.34
C THR A 48 37.55 -0.67 -17.84
N GLU A 49 38.18 0.16 -18.69
CA GLU A 49 38.44 1.57 -18.39
C GLU A 49 37.17 2.36 -18.06
N GLY A 50 36.05 2.02 -18.71
CA GLY A 50 34.75 2.64 -18.42
C GLY A 50 34.31 2.43 -16.97
N HIS A 51 34.47 1.21 -16.45
CA HIS A 51 34.18 0.93 -15.04
C HIS A 51 35.18 1.63 -14.11
N GLN A 52 36.48 1.57 -14.43
CA GLN A 52 37.52 2.18 -13.63
C GLN A 52 37.37 3.70 -13.51
N ARG A 53 37.00 4.40 -14.59
CA ARG A 53 36.67 5.84 -14.57
C ARG A 53 35.51 6.14 -13.63
N MET A 54 34.42 5.38 -13.71
CA MET A 54 33.28 5.55 -12.80
C MET A 54 33.67 5.30 -11.34
N MET A 55 34.56 4.34 -11.07
CA MET A 55 35.06 4.08 -9.72
C MET A 55 36.02 5.16 -9.21
N LYS A 56 36.70 5.89 -10.09
CA LYS A 56 37.49 7.07 -9.71
C LYS A 56 36.58 8.20 -9.26
N ILE A 57 35.55 8.51 -10.04
CA ILE A 57 34.52 9.51 -9.71
C ILE A 57 33.82 9.15 -8.39
N PHE A 58 33.51 7.86 -8.18
CA PHE A 58 32.92 7.40 -6.93
C PHE A 58 33.82 7.60 -5.72
N ARG A 59 35.14 7.43 -5.87
CA ARG A 59 36.10 7.65 -4.78
C ARG A 59 36.21 9.13 -4.41
N GLU A 60 36.15 10.01 -5.41
CA GLU A 60 36.21 11.47 -5.21
C GLU A 60 34.92 12.00 -4.53
N ASN A 61 33.75 11.46 -4.90
CA ASN A 61 32.44 11.96 -4.45
C ASN A 61 31.56 10.89 -3.77
N ARG A 62 32.16 10.08 -2.90
CA ARG A 62 31.47 8.92 -2.28
C ARG A 62 30.18 9.31 -1.54
N GLY A 63 30.23 10.37 -0.73
CA GLY A 63 29.09 10.78 0.10
C GLY A 63 27.87 11.21 -0.72
N SER A 64 28.07 12.08 -1.71
CA SER A 64 27.00 12.58 -2.57
C SER A 64 26.35 11.48 -3.41
N ILE A 65 27.15 10.57 -3.97
CA ILE A 65 26.62 9.47 -4.80
C ILE A 65 25.83 8.49 -3.94
N LEU A 66 26.32 8.14 -2.75
CA LEU A 66 25.59 7.27 -1.82
C LEU A 66 24.28 7.90 -1.34
N ASP A 67 24.28 9.20 -1.04
CA ASP A 67 23.05 9.93 -0.66
C ASP A 67 22.03 9.91 -1.80
N LYS A 68 22.46 10.17 -3.04
CA LYS A 68 21.59 10.10 -4.23
C LYS A 68 20.99 8.71 -4.43
N PHE A 69 21.80 7.65 -4.33
CA PHE A 69 21.32 6.28 -4.43
C PHE A 69 20.37 5.90 -3.30
N SER A 70 20.63 6.39 -2.08
CA SER A 70 19.77 6.13 -0.92
C SER A 70 18.41 6.81 -1.09
N LYS A 71 18.37 8.06 -1.55
CA LYS A 71 17.12 8.78 -1.85
C LYS A 71 16.32 8.12 -2.98
N GLU A 72 16.98 7.71 -4.05
CA GLU A 72 16.32 7.05 -5.19
C GLU A 72 15.79 5.65 -4.80
N PHE A 73 16.53 4.92 -3.96
CA PHE A 73 16.09 3.65 -3.37
C PHE A 73 14.88 3.84 -2.46
N GLU A 74 14.96 4.77 -1.50
CA GLU A 74 13.87 5.06 -0.56
C GLU A 74 12.60 5.46 -1.31
N LYS A 75 12.71 6.36 -2.29
CA LYS A 75 11.59 6.77 -3.13
C LYS A 75 10.97 5.57 -3.85
N GLY A 76 11.78 4.75 -4.53
CA GLY A 76 11.28 3.60 -5.26
C GLY A 76 10.63 2.54 -4.34
N PHE A 77 11.21 2.31 -3.17
CA PHE A 77 10.66 1.40 -2.17
C PHE A 77 9.31 1.92 -1.65
N MET A 78 9.22 3.19 -1.28
CA MET A 78 7.99 3.82 -0.80
C MET A 78 6.93 3.89 -1.89
N ASP A 79 7.29 4.09 -3.16
CA ASP A 79 6.35 4.02 -4.29
C ASP A 79 5.72 2.64 -4.43
N LEU A 80 6.47 1.57 -4.13
CA LEU A 80 5.93 0.21 -4.13
C LEU A 80 4.98 -0.02 -2.94
N VAL A 81 5.39 0.41 -1.75
CA VAL A 81 4.57 0.32 -0.54
C VAL A 81 3.26 1.08 -0.73
N ARG A 82 3.31 2.30 -1.25
CA ARG A 82 2.12 3.14 -1.49
C ARG A 82 1.14 2.52 -2.48
N ARG A 83 1.64 1.94 -3.58
CA ARG A 83 0.77 1.39 -4.63
C ARG A 83 0.11 0.06 -4.24
N ARG A 84 0.84 -0.83 -3.56
CA ARG A 84 0.35 -2.19 -3.29
C ARG A 84 -0.08 -2.42 -1.84
N TRP A 85 0.53 -1.73 -0.89
CA TRP A 85 0.47 -2.07 0.54
C TRP A 85 -0.02 -0.91 1.43
N ARG A 86 -0.71 0.09 0.86
CA ARG A 86 -1.13 1.35 1.52
C ARG A 86 -1.74 1.18 2.91
N SER A 87 -2.65 0.22 3.10
CA SER A 87 -3.40 0.03 4.35
C SER A 87 -2.98 -1.19 5.17
N LYS A 88 -2.12 -2.06 4.63
CA LYS A 88 -1.81 -3.35 5.23
C LYS A 88 -0.47 -3.32 5.95
N ARG A 89 -0.40 -4.01 7.09
CA ARG A 89 0.88 -4.34 7.73
C ARG A 89 1.53 -5.48 6.95
N VAL A 90 2.78 -5.30 6.54
CA VAL A 90 3.48 -6.23 5.66
C VAL A 90 4.88 -6.53 6.16
N PHE A 91 5.36 -7.73 5.87
CA PHE A 91 6.73 -8.11 6.21
C PHE A 91 7.72 -7.38 5.30
N ALA A 92 8.72 -6.70 5.86
CA ALA A 92 9.63 -5.85 5.11
C ALA A 92 10.42 -6.62 4.03
N ASN A 93 10.86 -7.84 4.32
CA ASN A 93 11.56 -8.68 3.34
C ASN A 93 10.70 -9.00 2.13
N LYS A 94 9.38 -9.16 2.30
CA LYS A 94 8.46 -9.44 1.19
C LYS A 94 8.42 -8.25 0.22
N VAL A 95 8.31 -7.04 0.76
CA VAL A 95 8.34 -5.81 -0.04
C VAL A 95 9.70 -5.62 -0.71
N TYR A 96 10.79 -5.87 0.01
CA TYR A 96 12.14 -5.76 -0.53
C TYR A 96 12.36 -6.73 -1.69
N ASN A 97 11.99 -8.00 -1.55
CA ASN A 97 12.11 -9.00 -2.61
C ASN A 97 11.28 -8.64 -3.84
N GLU A 98 10.07 -8.09 -3.63
CA GLU A 98 9.24 -7.58 -4.71
C GLU A 98 9.88 -6.36 -5.40
N TYR A 99 10.47 -5.44 -4.64
CA TYR A 99 11.15 -4.27 -5.17
C TYR A 99 12.35 -4.66 -6.05
N ILE A 100 13.21 -5.57 -5.58
CA ILE A 100 14.40 -6.01 -6.34
C ILE A 100 14.08 -7.00 -7.46
N SER A 101 12.81 -7.35 -7.67
CA SER A 101 12.40 -8.18 -8.81
C SER A 101 12.58 -7.45 -10.14
N ASP A 102 12.52 -6.12 -10.14
CA ASP A 102 12.91 -5.31 -11.30
C ASP A 102 14.43 -5.07 -11.30
N ARG A 103 15.04 -5.45 -12.42
CA ARG A 103 16.48 -5.28 -12.71
C ARG A 103 16.95 -3.83 -12.75
N HIS A 104 16.06 -2.87 -12.97
CA HIS A 104 16.43 -1.45 -13.10
C HIS A 104 16.34 -0.71 -11.77
N HIS A 105 15.75 -1.32 -10.75
CA HIS A 105 15.72 -0.75 -9.41
C HIS A 105 17.11 -0.76 -8.76
N LEU A 106 17.32 0.19 -7.87
CA LEU A 106 18.54 0.26 -7.07
C LEU A 106 18.56 -0.89 -6.06
N HIS A 107 19.70 -1.54 -5.92
CA HIS A 107 19.87 -2.51 -4.83
C HIS A 107 20.32 -1.82 -3.56
N MET A 108 19.86 -2.34 -2.42
CA MET A 108 20.24 -1.88 -1.08
C MET A 108 21.77 -1.83 -0.89
N ASN A 109 22.53 -2.75 -1.50
CA ASN A 109 24.00 -2.76 -1.44
C ASN A 109 24.66 -1.48 -1.98
N ALA A 110 23.95 -0.68 -2.77
CA ALA A 110 24.43 0.59 -3.31
C ALA A 110 24.06 1.81 -2.44
N THR A 111 23.36 1.59 -1.32
CA THR A 111 22.87 2.66 -0.43
C THR A 111 23.72 2.77 0.83
N ILE A 112 23.41 3.75 1.68
CA ILE A 112 24.03 3.91 3.01
C ILE A 112 23.63 2.81 4.01
N TRP A 113 22.56 2.04 3.73
CA TRP A 113 22.05 1.04 4.65
C TRP A 113 22.72 -0.32 4.40
N SER A 114 23.42 -0.83 5.42
CA SER A 114 24.11 -2.13 5.36
C SER A 114 23.17 -3.33 5.48
N SER A 115 21.96 -3.13 6.00
CA SER A 115 20.96 -4.19 6.20
C SER A 115 19.55 -3.64 6.06
N LEU A 116 18.60 -4.53 5.73
CA LEU A 116 17.18 -4.15 5.62
C LEU A 116 16.64 -3.63 6.96
N ALA A 117 17.08 -4.20 8.07
CA ALA A 117 16.73 -3.74 9.40
C ALA A 117 17.18 -2.27 9.63
N GLY A 118 18.39 -1.91 9.19
CA GLY A 118 18.88 -0.53 9.26
C GLY A 118 18.03 0.44 8.44
N PHE A 119 17.61 0.05 7.24
CA PHE A 119 16.70 0.82 6.40
C PHE A 119 15.31 0.96 7.02
N VAL A 120 14.74 -0.13 7.54
CA VAL A 120 13.41 -0.12 8.16
C VAL A 120 13.39 0.76 9.42
N LYS A 121 14.44 0.70 10.26
CA LYS A 121 14.61 1.64 11.38
C LYS A 121 14.68 3.10 10.93
N HIS A 122 15.32 3.37 9.78
CA HIS A 122 15.34 4.70 9.20
C HIS A 122 13.92 5.18 8.80
N LEU A 123 13.11 4.33 8.14
CA LEU A 123 11.72 4.65 7.80
C LEU A 123 10.84 4.97 9.02
N GLY A 124 11.10 4.29 10.14
CA GLY A 124 10.44 4.59 11.42
C GLY A 124 10.85 5.96 11.97
N ARG A 125 12.15 6.30 11.92
CA ARG A 125 12.66 7.62 12.35
C ARG A 125 12.13 8.77 11.49
N THR A 126 12.00 8.58 10.17
CA THR A 126 11.44 9.58 9.25
C THR A 126 9.90 9.65 9.30
N LYS A 127 9.26 8.79 10.11
CA LYS A 127 7.79 8.66 10.25
C LYS A 127 7.11 8.47 8.90
N GLN A 128 7.73 7.73 8.00
CA GLN A 128 7.12 7.35 6.72
C GLN A 128 6.34 6.04 6.86
N CYS A 129 6.83 5.15 7.70
CA CYS A 129 6.19 3.89 8.04
C CYS A 129 6.15 3.71 9.56
N GLU A 130 5.07 3.10 10.04
CA GLU A 130 5.00 2.46 11.34
C GLU A 130 5.75 1.13 11.25
N VAL A 131 6.64 0.87 12.21
CA VAL A 131 7.62 -0.20 12.16
C VAL A 131 7.52 -1.02 13.43
N ASP A 132 7.36 -2.34 13.27
CA ASP A 132 7.28 -3.28 14.38
C ASP A 132 8.33 -4.38 14.23
N GLU A 133 9.02 -4.69 15.32
CA GLU A 133 9.91 -5.85 15.41
C GLU A 133 9.14 -7.03 16.01
N THR A 134 9.19 -8.19 15.34
CA THR A 134 8.62 -9.45 15.83
C THR A 134 9.69 -10.53 15.75
N GLU A 135 9.47 -11.69 16.38
CA GLU A 135 10.40 -12.83 16.32
C GLU A 135 10.72 -13.30 14.89
N LYS A 136 9.76 -13.14 13.96
CA LYS A 136 9.94 -13.50 12.54
C LYS A 136 10.68 -12.41 11.74
N GLY A 137 10.89 -11.22 12.32
CA GLY A 137 11.58 -10.09 11.72
C GLY A 137 10.74 -8.81 11.68
N TRP A 138 11.06 -7.93 10.73
CA TRP A 138 10.54 -6.57 10.65
C TRP A 138 9.25 -6.46 9.84
N TYR A 139 8.23 -5.84 10.42
CA TYR A 139 6.99 -5.46 9.76
C TYR A 139 6.93 -3.95 9.56
N ILE A 140 6.36 -3.53 8.42
CA ILE A 140 6.14 -2.13 8.07
C ILE A 140 4.68 -1.90 7.73
N LYS A 141 4.16 -0.73 8.09
CA LYS A 141 2.84 -0.24 7.70
C LYS A 141 2.98 1.21 7.27
N TYR A 142 2.48 1.54 6.09
CA TYR A 142 2.60 2.88 5.53
C TYR A 142 1.80 3.89 6.34
N ILE A 143 2.41 5.04 6.65
CA ILE A 143 1.71 6.17 7.26
C ILE A 143 1.31 7.11 6.14
N ASP A 144 0.02 7.18 5.89
CA ASP A 144 -0.53 8.12 4.92
C ASP A 144 -0.51 9.54 5.50
N LYS A 145 0.25 10.42 4.85
CA LYS A 145 0.36 11.85 5.21
C LYS A 145 -0.57 12.72 4.36
N ASP A 146 -1.25 12.16 3.36
CA ASP A 146 -2.17 12.92 2.51
C ASP A 146 -3.43 13.29 3.30
N ALA A 147 -3.79 14.60 3.27
CA ALA A 147 -4.90 15.18 4.02
C ALA A 147 -6.25 14.53 3.69
N ASP A 148 -6.43 14.05 2.46
CA ASP A 148 -7.67 13.40 2.00
C ASP A 148 -7.91 12.04 2.68
N ALA A 149 -6.86 11.24 2.92
CA ALA A 149 -7.00 9.97 3.61
C ALA A 149 -7.23 10.16 5.12
N LEU A 150 -6.75 11.26 5.69
CA LEU A 150 -7.08 11.65 7.06
C LEU A 150 -8.53 12.11 7.17
N ALA A 151 -9.03 12.85 6.18
CA ALA A 151 -10.43 13.28 6.09
C ALA A 151 -11.38 12.09 5.92
N GLU A 152 -11.04 11.11 5.07
CA GLU A 152 -11.82 9.88 4.94
C GLU A 152 -11.86 9.09 6.25
N LYS A 153 -10.72 8.92 6.93
CA LYS A 153 -10.66 8.24 8.24
C LYS A 153 -11.44 8.98 9.32
N ASP A 154 -11.37 10.31 9.34
CA ASP A 154 -12.16 11.12 10.27
C ASP A 154 -13.66 11.02 9.95
N SER A 155 -14.02 10.99 8.67
CA SER A 155 -15.41 10.82 8.23
C SER A 155 -15.98 9.44 8.61
N LEU A 156 -15.20 8.36 8.48
CA LEU A 156 -15.61 7.03 8.92
C LEU A 156 -15.79 6.98 10.44
N LYS A 157 -14.83 7.51 11.21
CA LYS A 157 -14.94 7.57 12.66
C LYS A 157 -16.14 8.41 13.13
N LYS A 158 -16.45 9.50 12.42
CA LYS A 158 -17.64 10.31 12.69
C LYS A 158 -18.92 9.53 12.37
N LYS A 159 -18.97 8.79 11.27
CA LYS A 159 -20.11 7.92 10.92
C LYS A 159 -20.32 6.82 11.97
N GLU A 160 -19.26 6.08 12.33
CA GLU A 160 -19.34 5.05 13.38
C GLU A 160 -19.80 5.65 14.72
N LYS A 161 -19.32 6.84 15.08
CA LYS A 161 -19.77 7.52 16.31
C LYS A 161 -21.24 7.96 16.24
N MET A 162 -21.70 8.42 15.09
CA MET A 162 -23.11 8.77 14.89
C MET A 162 -24.02 7.54 14.91
N GLU A 163 -23.61 6.43 14.27
CA GLU A 163 -24.34 5.16 14.30
C GLU A 163 -24.44 4.62 15.73
N LEU A 164 -23.35 4.67 16.51
CA LEU A 164 -23.37 4.25 17.91
C LEU A 164 -24.31 5.11 18.77
N ASP A 165 -24.32 6.43 18.56
CA ASP A 165 -25.22 7.35 19.27
C ASP A 165 -26.69 7.17 18.86
N GLU A 166 -26.94 6.87 17.58
CA GLU A 166 -28.26 6.54 17.08
C GLU A 166 -28.76 5.21 17.64
N GLU A 167 -27.92 4.18 17.67
CA GLU A 167 -28.22 2.88 18.26
C GLU A 167 -28.56 3.01 19.76
N LEU A 168 -27.81 3.82 20.51
CA LEU A 168 -28.11 4.14 21.90
C LEU A 168 -29.45 4.87 22.06
N ARG A 169 -29.78 5.81 21.16
CA ARG A 169 -31.08 6.51 21.16
C ARG A 169 -32.24 5.59 20.80
N VAL A 170 -32.04 4.67 19.87
CA VAL A 170 -33.05 3.66 19.49
C VAL A 170 -33.28 2.70 20.64
N ARG A 171 -32.20 2.21 21.28
CA ARG A 171 -32.29 1.31 22.45
C ARG A 171 -33.08 1.94 23.60
N LYS A 172 -32.80 3.20 23.94
CA LYS A 172 -33.57 3.93 24.97
C LYS A 172 -35.05 4.10 24.61
N ARG A 173 -35.38 4.28 23.32
CA ARG A 173 -36.78 4.35 22.86
C ARG A 173 -37.48 3.02 22.99
N ILE A 174 -36.82 1.92 22.62
CA ILE A 174 -37.36 0.56 22.77
C ILE A 174 -37.59 0.24 24.25
N GLU A 175 -36.62 0.51 25.12
CA GLU A 175 -36.76 0.31 26.57
C GLU A 175 -37.94 1.09 27.15
N LYS A 176 -38.16 2.33 26.69
CA LYS A 176 -39.30 3.13 27.12
C LYS A 176 -40.64 2.52 26.69
N ILE A 177 -40.76 2.08 25.44
CA ILE A 177 -41.97 1.43 24.92
C ILE A 177 -42.26 0.13 25.68
N ILE A 178 -41.23 -0.68 25.96
CA ILE A 178 -41.37 -1.90 26.76
C ILE A 178 -41.88 -1.55 28.16
N SER A 179 -41.29 -0.55 28.83
CA SER A 179 -41.73 -0.12 30.16
C SER A 179 -43.17 0.43 30.18
N GLU A 180 -43.56 1.17 29.14
CA GLU A 180 -44.92 1.70 28.99
C GLU A 180 -45.94 0.58 28.73
N ASN A 181 -45.57 -0.45 27.95
CA ASN A 181 -46.41 -1.64 27.72
C ASN A 181 -46.50 -2.54 28.97
N GLU A 182 -45.42 -2.70 29.74
CA GLU A 182 -45.42 -3.46 30.99
C GLU A 182 -46.24 -2.76 32.10
N SER A 183 -46.21 -1.43 32.16
CA SER A 183 -46.98 -0.65 33.14
C SER A 183 -48.43 -0.41 32.73
N ASN A 184 -48.80 -0.61 31.46
CA ASN A 184 -50.17 -0.42 30.98
C ASN A 184 -50.61 -1.52 29.99
N PRO A 185 -50.82 -2.77 30.46
CA PRO A 185 -51.19 -3.91 29.61
C PRO A 185 -52.56 -3.77 28.93
N GLU A 186 -53.43 -2.87 29.40
CA GLU A 186 -54.78 -2.66 28.84
C GLU A 186 -54.77 -1.94 27.48
N LYS A 187 -53.74 -1.12 27.17
CA LYS A 187 -53.60 -0.47 25.85
C LYS A 187 -53.02 -1.38 24.77
N ALA A 188 -52.26 -2.41 25.15
CA ALA A 188 -51.71 -3.39 24.20
C ALA A 188 -52.78 -4.40 23.73
N ALA A 189 -53.81 -4.63 24.54
CA ALA A 189 -54.93 -5.51 24.20
C ALA A 189 -56.04 -4.83 23.38
N SER A 190 -56.10 -3.49 23.34
CA SER A 190 -57.22 -2.77 22.70
C SER A 190 -57.09 -2.52 21.19
N THR A 191 -55.96 -2.88 20.57
CA THR A 191 -55.80 -2.84 19.11
C THR A 191 -55.97 -4.24 18.53
N GLU A 192 -57.18 -4.78 18.64
CA GLU A 192 -57.58 -5.90 17.78
C GLU A 192 -57.83 -5.37 16.36
N PRO A 193 -57.35 -6.05 15.30
CA PRO A 193 -57.64 -5.64 13.93
C PRO A 193 -59.13 -5.81 13.66
N THR A 194 -59.88 -4.72 13.77
CA THR A 194 -61.31 -4.70 13.46
C THR A 194 -61.50 -4.62 11.95
N GLU A 195 -62.28 -5.53 11.38
CA GLU A 195 -62.65 -5.48 9.97
C GLU A 195 -63.55 -4.27 9.68
N LEU A 196 -63.26 -3.57 8.58
CA LEU A 196 -64.02 -2.41 8.11
C LEU A 196 -65.41 -2.88 7.62
N LYS A 197 -66.41 -2.84 8.50
CA LYS A 197 -67.80 -3.13 8.13
C LYS A 197 -68.39 -1.93 7.38
N ARG A 198 -68.65 -2.13 6.08
CA ARG A 198 -69.41 -1.17 5.24
C ARG A 198 -70.91 -1.39 5.47
N GLY A 199 -71.66 -0.32 5.71
CA GLY A 199 -73.13 -0.36 5.79
C GLY A 199 -73.78 -0.41 4.41
N ASP A 200 -73.25 0.34 3.43
CA ASP A 200 -73.73 0.42 2.05
C ASP A 200 -72.54 0.58 1.08
N GLU A 201 -72.60 -0.09 -0.09
CA GLU A 201 -71.47 -0.19 -1.04
C GLU A 201 -71.25 1.04 -1.93
N GLU A 202 -72.17 2.02 -1.95
CA GLU A 202 -72.14 3.13 -2.92
C GLU A 202 -71.63 4.48 -2.37
N GLU A 203 -71.37 4.63 -1.06
CA GLU A 203 -70.84 5.88 -0.52
C GLU A 203 -69.30 5.93 -0.48
N LYS A 204 -68.74 7.03 -1.02
CA LYS A 204 -67.29 7.27 -1.00
C LYS A 204 -66.79 7.59 0.40
N ILE A 205 -65.76 6.86 0.82
CA ILE A 205 -65.07 7.08 2.09
C ILE A 205 -64.30 8.41 2.03
N VAL A 206 -64.71 9.39 2.83
CA VAL A 206 -64.02 10.67 2.97
C VAL A 206 -63.21 10.67 4.27
N PHE A 207 -61.88 10.62 4.15
CA PHE A 207 -61.00 10.81 5.29
C PHE A 207 -60.73 12.30 5.49
N LYS A 208 -61.20 12.85 6.60
CA LYS A 208 -60.69 14.14 7.10
C LYS A 208 -59.49 13.86 7.98
N LEU A 209 -58.29 14.06 7.43
CA LEU A 209 -57.10 14.25 8.25
C LEU A 209 -57.05 15.73 8.65
N GLY A 210 -57.01 15.97 9.96
CA GLY A 210 -56.61 17.26 10.54
C GLY A 210 -55.10 17.40 10.55
#